data_AF-A0A5B7TPZ9-F1
#
_entry.id   AF-A0A5B7TPZ9-F1
#
_cell.length_a   1.000
_cell.length_b   1.000
_cell.length_c   1.000
_cell.angle_alpha   90.00
_cell.angle_beta   90.00
_cell.angle_gamma   90.00
#
_symmetry.space_group_name_H-M   'P 1'
#
loop_
_entity.id
_entity.type
_entity.pdbx_description
1 polymer ?
#
loop_
_entity_poly.entity_id
_entity_poly.type
_entity_poly.pdbx_seq_one_letter_code
_entity_poly.pdbx_strand_id
1 'polypeptide(L)'
;MRQNLFKIVIIFLMGTMVCSAQLSNLAKIDYTRLPIGNSDVGYDRFRGLFNYPIKLNEDSFLLVGLDYSKIELSFDKRVTNFDIDAIDDFQLLDLNIGYTYKMNDNWRVGARLSTGYSSNLVKKLTFEDAVFSGDLVFINDKRKDSTVSKPYRLILGVSYSENRGIPFPLPFISYYRKFHPKWSYNLGVPKSNLQYHLSEKSRVKLVAELDGFTANIQDGLLVNNEDIASKAIMSIIIAGFRYEYKITKHLELYANLANIISSSAKLKDKKHNTVTTVNKNNFYYFKTGIRFKI
;
A
#
# COMPACT_ATOMS: atom_id res chain seq x y z
N MET A 1 33.95 -13.81 -4.35
CA MET A 1 32.62 -13.14 -4.37
C MET A 1 31.54 -13.91 -5.18
N ARG A 2 31.85 -14.50 -6.34
CA ARG A 2 30.84 -15.17 -7.21
C ARG A 2 30.16 -16.41 -6.59
N GLN A 3 30.86 -17.15 -5.72
CA GLN A 3 30.32 -18.35 -5.06
C GLN A 3 29.35 -18.04 -3.90
N ASN A 4 29.51 -16.90 -3.22
CA ASN A 4 28.59 -16.51 -2.13
C ASN A 4 27.26 -16.00 -2.68
N LEU A 5 27.26 -15.37 -3.86
CA LEU A 5 26.04 -14.96 -4.56
C LEU A 5 25.17 -16.18 -4.95
N PHE A 6 25.82 -17.28 -5.37
CA PHE A 6 25.12 -18.51 -5.75
C PHE A 6 24.49 -19.23 -4.54
N LYS A 7 25.15 -19.20 -3.38
CA LYS A 7 24.61 -19.73 -2.12
C LYS A 7 23.41 -18.92 -1.62
N ILE A 8 23.42 -17.60 -1.77
CA ILE A 8 22.27 -16.73 -1.42
C ILE A 8 21.07 -17.03 -2.34
N VAL A 9 21.31 -17.24 -3.64
CA VAL A 9 20.26 -17.61 -4.61
C VAL A 9 19.69 -19.01 -4.32
N ILE A 10 20.51 -19.98 -3.91
CA ILE A 10 20.05 -21.32 -3.53
C ILE A 10 19.24 -21.31 -2.23
N ILE A 11 19.61 -20.50 -1.24
CA ILE A 11 18.83 -20.33 -0.01
C ILE A 11 17.47 -19.67 -0.31
N PHE A 12 17.41 -18.77 -1.30
CA PHE A 12 16.15 -18.18 -1.78
C PHE A 12 15.27 -19.18 -2.55
N LEU A 13 15.86 -20.20 -3.19
CA LEU A 13 15.17 -21.23 -3.96
C LEU A 13 14.68 -22.42 -3.13
N MET A 14 15.30 -22.73 -1.99
CA MET A 14 14.92 -23.89 -1.16
C MET A 14 13.76 -23.63 -0.18
N GLY A 15 13.22 -22.41 -0.13
CA GLY A 15 12.12 -22.03 0.77
C GLY A 15 10.70 -22.33 0.26
N THR A 16 10.52 -22.93 -0.93
CA THR A 16 9.17 -23.17 -1.48
C THR A 16 8.56 -24.47 -0.96
N MET A 17 8.29 -24.53 0.35
CA MET A 17 7.34 -25.51 0.89
C MET A 17 5.91 -24.98 0.75
N VAL A 18 5.00 -25.87 0.38
CA VAL A 18 3.61 -25.62 -0.01
C VAL A 18 2.85 -24.90 1.10
N CYS A 19 2.81 -23.58 1.02
CA CYS A 19 2.14 -22.71 1.97
C CYS A 19 0.90 -22.11 1.31
N SER A 20 -0.29 -22.65 1.64
CA SER A 20 -1.58 -22.20 1.07
C SER A 20 -2.21 -21.01 1.81
N ALA A 21 -1.39 -20.16 2.45
CA ALA A 21 -1.83 -18.86 2.94
C ALA A 21 -1.56 -17.79 1.87
N GLN A 22 -2.58 -17.42 1.10
CA GLN A 22 -2.46 -16.35 0.11
C GLN A 22 -2.31 -14.99 0.80
N LEU A 23 -1.07 -14.63 1.13
CA LEU A 23 -0.64 -13.24 1.29
C LEU A 23 -0.94 -12.48 0.00
N SER A 24 -1.32 -11.21 0.11
CA SER A 24 -1.62 -10.41 -1.08
C SER A 24 -0.41 -10.26 -2.00
N ASN A 25 0.80 -10.11 -1.44
CA ASN A 25 2.11 -10.16 -2.11
C ASN A 25 3.20 -10.60 -1.11
N LEU A 26 4.06 -11.55 -1.51
CA LEU A 26 5.24 -11.95 -0.72
C LEU A 26 6.36 -10.92 -0.87
N ALA A 27 6.63 -10.49 -2.09
CA ALA A 27 7.60 -9.45 -2.38
C ALA A 27 7.04 -8.52 -3.46
N LYS A 28 7.36 -7.24 -3.39
CA LYS A 28 6.89 -6.24 -4.35
C LYS A 28 7.87 -5.08 -4.42
N ILE A 29 8.15 -4.63 -5.64
CA ILE A 29 8.79 -3.35 -5.89
C ILE A 29 7.87 -2.55 -6.81
N ASP A 30 7.53 -1.33 -6.41
CA ASP A 30 6.68 -0.47 -7.21
C ASP A 30 7.12 1.00 -7.21
N TYR A 31 6.82 1.66 -8.31
CA TYR A 31 7.04 3.08 -8.53
C TYR A 31 5.69 3.74 -8.80
N THR A 32 5.44 4.86 -8.13
CA THR A 32 4.25 5.69 -8.30
C THR A 32 4.70 7.10 -8.67
N ARG A 33 4.05 7.69 -9.68
CA ARG A 33 4.28 9.07 -10.10
C ARG A 33 2.98 9.84 -10.09
N LEU A 34 3.00 10.97 -9.41
CA LEU A 34 2.00 12.01 -9.44
C LEU A 34 2.64 13.30 -9.95
N PRO A 35 2.53 13.63 -11.25
CA PRO A 35 3.11 14.84 -11.80
C PRO A 35 2.49 16.09 -11.16
N ILE A 36 3.23 17.21 -11.09
CA ILE A 36 2.74 18.49 -10.54
C ILE A 36 1.58 19.08 -11.34
N GLY A 37 1.57 18.94 -12.68
CA GLY A 37 0.48 19.41 -13.55
C GLY A 37 0.04 20.85 -13.25
N ASN A 38 -1.24 21.02 -12.90
CA ASN A 38 -1.84 22.29 -12.49
C ASN A 38 -2.03 22.40 -10.97
N SER A 39 -1.40 21.50 -10.20
CA SER A 39 -1.39 21.54 -8.74
C SER A 39 -0.14 22.21 -8.22
N ASP A 40 -0.16 22.49 -6.94
CA ASP A 40 0.98 23.09 -6.25
C ASP A 40 1.99 22.01 -5.77
N VAL A 41 1.58 20.73 -5.71
CA VAL A 41 2.44 19.62 -5.28
C VAL A 41 2.21 18.32 -6.05
N GLY A 42 3.31 17.72 -6.51
CA GLY A 42 3.42 16.37 -7.05
C GLY A 42 4.22 15.46 -6.11
N TYR A 43 4.29 14.17 -6.44
CA TYR A 43 5.22 13.28 -5.76
C TYR A 43 5.60 12.07 -6.60
N ASP A 44 6.80 11.57 -6.37
CA ASP A 44 7.28 10.29 -6.81
C ASP A 44 7.46 9.38 -5.59
N ARG A 45 7.11 8.10 -5.71
CA ARG A 45 7.29 7.12 -4.64
C ARG A 45 7.90 5.85 -5.17
N PHE A 46 9.03 5.47 -4.60
CA PHE A 46 9.60 4.14 -4.75
C PHE A 46 9.28 3.31 -3.51
N ARG A 47 8.74 2.10 -3.67
CA ARG A 47 8.37 1.22 -2.56
C ARG A 47 8.90 -0.19 -2.78
N GLY A 48 9.52 -0.73 -1.74
CA GLY A 48 9.88 -2.14 -1.63
C GLY A 48 9.14 -2.78 -0.46
N LEU A 49 8.53 -3.94 -0.67
CA LEU A 49 7.87 -4.71 0.37
C LEU A 49 8.30 -6.17 0.30
N PHE A 50 8.49 -6.76 1.48
CA PHE A 50 8.78 -8.18 1.67
C PHE A 50 7.95 -8.71 2.85
N ASN A 51 7.35 -9.88 2.71
CA ASN A 51 6.62 -10.60 3.73
C ASN A 51 7.05 -12.06 3.69
N TYR A 52 7.16 -12.70 4.85
CA TYR A 52 7.51 -14.11 4.98
C TYR A 52 6.50 -14.81 5.91
N PRO A 53 5.73 -15.78 5.40
CA PRO A 53 4.83 -16.58 6.22
C PRO A 53 5.57 -17.74 6.89
N ILE A 54 5.58 -17.74 8.22
CA ILE A 54 6.07 -18.82 9.07
C ILE A 54 4.87 -19.67 9.47
N LYS A 55 4.85 -20.94 9.03
CA LYS A 55 3.82 -21.90 9.45
C LYS A 55 4.05 -22.25 10.93
N LEU A 56 3.02 -22.07 11.75
CA LEU A 56 3.06 -22.47 13.16
C LEU A 56 2.41 -23.84 13.32
N ASN A 57 1.19 -23.99 12.81
CA ASN A 57 0.42 -25.23 12.82
C ASN A 57 -0.26 -25.42 11.44
N GLU A 58 -1.08 -26.46 11.27
CA GLU A 58 -1.81 -26.68 10.02
C GLU A 58 -2.72 -25.49 9.65
N ASP A 59 -3.34 -24.88 10.65
CA ASP A 59 -4.34 -23.83 10.47
C ASP A 59 -3.84 -22.42 10.74
N SER A 60 -2.62 -22.25 11.26
CA SER A 60 -2.09 -20.97 11.74
C SER A 60 -0.74 -20.58 11.14
N PHE A 61 -0.59 -19.28 10.86
CA PHE A 61 0.63 -18.69 10.30
C PHE A 61 0.97 -17.40 11.05
N LEU A 62 2.26 -17.22 11.31
CA LEU A 62 2.86 -15.94 11.67
C LEU A 62 3.40 -15.30 10.39
N LEU A 63 3.18 -14.01 10.22
CA LEU A 63 3.61 -13.22 9.07
C LEU A 63 4.60 -12.19 9.58
N VAL A 64 5.82 -12.22 9.09
CA VAL A 64 6.81 -11.17 9.36
C VAL A 64 7.13 -10.42 8.07
N GLY A 65 7.22 -9.11 8.11
CA GLY A 65 7.42 -8.34 6.89
C GLY A 65 8.07 -6.98 7.10
N LEU A 66 8.62 -6.45 6.01
CA LEU A 66 9.26 -5.16 5.92
C LEU A 66 8.64 -4.39 4.75
N ASP A 67 8.31 -3.12 4.97
CA ASP A 67 7.82 -2.21 3.93
C ASP A 67 8.64 -0.93 3.99
N TYR A 68 9.33 -0.60 2.91
CA TYR A 68 10.09 0.63 2.77
C TYR A 68 9.52 1.46 1.63
N SER A 69 9.36 2.76 1.84
CA SER A 69 9.05 3.72 0.77
C SER A 69 9.90 4.96 0.88
N LYS A 70 10.50 5.38 -0.24
CA LYS A 70 11.01 6.73 -0.42
C LYS A 70 9.98 7.55 -1.20
N ILE A 71 9.63 8.71 -0.69
CA ILE A 71 8.67 9.63 -1.28
C ILE A 71 9.43 10.92 -1.55
N GLU A 72 9.43 11.37 -2.79
CA GLU A 72 10.05 12.62 -3.22
C GLU A 72 8.91 13.55 -3.61
N LEU A 73 8.79 14.68 -2.93
CA LEU A 73 7.84 15.72 -3.25
C LEU A 73 8.40 16.65 -4.32
N SER A 74 7.50 17.25 -5.08
CA SER A 74 7.87 18.28 -6.03
C SER A 74 6.86 19.41 -5.93
N PHE A 75 7.34 20.64 -5.78
CA PHE A 75 6.50 21.81 -5.55
C PHE A 75 6.48 22.73 -6.78
N ASP A 76 5.34 23.39 -7.00
CA ASP A 76 5.25 24.50 -7.94
C ASP A 76 6.03 25.70 -7.40
N LYS A 77 6.67 26.47 -8.28
CA LYS A 77 7.46 27.67 -7.92
C LYS A 77 6.66 28.75 -7.19
N ARG A 78 5.32 28.71 -7.27
CA ARG A 78 4.41 29.63 -6.57
C ARG A 78 4.28 29.32 -5.08
N VAL A 79 4.69 28.14 -4.63
CA VAL A 79 4.70 27.77 -3.21
C VAL A 79 5.89 28.45 -2.54
N THR A 80 5.62 29.52 -1.79
CA THR A 80 6.65 30.33 -1.11
C THR A 80 6.36 30.52 0.38
N ASN A 81 5.30 29.91 0.89
CA ASN A 81 4.83 30.06 2.26
C ASN A 81 5.61 29.23 3.29
N PHE A 82 6.54 28.39 2.85
CA PHE A 82 7.42 27.59 3.68
C PHE A 82 8.67 27.17 2.89
N ASP A 83 9.70 26.73 3.59
CA ASP A 83 10.91 26.16 2.99
C ASP A 83 10.59 24.77 2.42
N ILE A 84 10.56 24.65 1.09
CA ILE A 84 10.23 23.40 0.40
C ILE A 84 11.35 22.37 0.54
N ASP A 85 12.60 22.81 0.70
CA ASP A 85 13.77 21.92 0.79
C ASP A 85 13.80 21.19 2.15
N ALA A 86 13.08 21.71 3.14
CA ALA A 86 12.93 21.05 4.43
C ALA A 86 12.03 19.81 4.37
N ILE A 87 11.22 19.63 3.31
CA ILE A 87 10.24 18.54 3.16
C ILE A 87 10.17 17.97 1.74
N ASP A 88 11.26 18.08 0.97
CA ASP A 88 11.32 17.60 -0.41
C ASP A 88 11.40 16.07 -0.51
N ASP A 89 11.81 15.37 0.55
CA ASP A 89 11.71 13.92 0.64
C ASP A 89 11.28 13.38 2.02
N PHE A 90 10.69 12.19 1.98
CA PHE A 90 10.28 11.43 3.15
C PHE A 90 10.62 9.95 2.98
N GLN A 91 11.02 9.31 4.07
CA GLN A 91 11.29 7.88 4.14
C GLN A 91 10.36 7.22 5.15
N LEU A 92 9.71 6.16 4.69
CA LEU A 92 8.77 5.35 5.46
C LEU A 92 9.34 3.94 5.58
N LEU A 93 9.43 3.41 6.81
CA LEU A 93 9.89 2.06 7.08
C LEU A 93 8.96 1.39 8.09
N ASP A 94 8.24 0.34 7.70
CA ASP A 94 7.36 -0.43 8.58
C ASP A 94 7.87 -1.87 8.77
N LEU A 95 7.96 -2.28 10.02
CA LEU A 95 8.05 -3.67 10.44
C LEU A 95 6.64 -4.20 10.68
N ASN A 96 6.31 -5.33 10.07
CA ASN A 96 4.98 -5.92 10.10
C ASN A 96 5.04 -7.27 10.81
N ILE A 97 4.18 -7.46 11.80
CA ILE A 97 3.94 -8.75 12.45
C ILE A 97 2.45 -9.05 12.35
N GLY A 98 2.09 -10.15 11.70
CA GLY A 98 0.72 -10.59 11.57
C GLY A 98 0.53 -12.02 12.04
N TYR A 99 -0.65 -12.33 12.53
CA TYR A 99 -1.05 -13.67 12.90
C TYR A 99 -2.37 -14.00 12.21
N THR A 100 -2.47 -15.21 11.66
CA THR A 100 -3.72 -15.68 11.09
C THR A 100 -3.99 -17.12 11.47
N TYR A 101 -5.24 -17.45 11.78
CA TYR A 101 -5.67 -18.80 12.10
C TYR A 101 -7.03 -19.11 11.46
N LYS A 102 -7.26 -20.37 11.11
CA LYS A 102 -8.57 -20.86 10.69
C LYS A 102 -9.47 -20.98 11.93
N MET A 103 -10.55 -20.20 11.98
CA MET A 103 -11.50 -20.21 13.10
C MET A 103 -12.53 -21.33 12.95
N ASN A 104 -12.96 -21.59 11.72
CA ASN A 104 -13.81 -22.73 11.33
C ASN A 104 -13.65 -23.01 9.83
N ASP A 105 -14.42 -23.94 9.28
CA ASP A 105 -14.34 -24.33 7.87
C ASP A 105 -14.64 -23.23 6.85
N ASN A 106 -15.29 -22.15 7.30
CA ASN A 106 -15.65 -21.03 6.44
C ASN A 106 -14.79 -19.79 6.69
N TRP A 107 -14.31 -19.59 7.91
CA TRP A 107 -13.73 -18.33 8.35
C TRP A 107 -12.30 -18.48 8.85
N ARG A 108 -11.42 -17.62 8.33
CA ARG A 108 -10.07 -17.37 8.83
C ARG A 108 -10.00 -15.97 9.41
N VAL A 109 -9.39 -15.83 10.57
CA VAL A 109 -9.12 -14.53 11.19
C VAL A 109 -7.68 -14.15 10.92
N GLY A 110 -7.44 -12.86 10.69
CA GLY A 110 -6.10 -12.28 10.54
C GLY A 110 -6.00 -10.99 11.34
N ALA A 111 -4.98 -10.88 12.17
CA ALA A 111 -4.59 -9.65 12.83
C ALA A 111 -3.19 -9.26 12.35
N ARG A 112 -2.95 -7.97 12.15
CA ARG A 112 -1.62 -7.44 11.83
C ARG A 112 -1.36 -6.20 12.64
N LEU A 113 -0.17 -6.12 13.21
CA LEU A 113 0.38 -4.94 13.83
C LEU A 113 1.61 -4.52 13.05
N SER A 114 1.73 -3.23 12.82
CA SER A 114 2.93 -2.66 12.21
C SER A 114 3.43 -1.51 13.06
N THR A 115 4.75 -1.46 13.23
CA THR A 115 5.45 -0.35 13.84
C THR A 115 6.54 0.09 12.89
N GLY A 116 6.78 1.39 12.80
CA GLY A 116 7.67 1.92 11.80
C GLY A 116 8.08 3.34 12.09
N TYR A 117 8.76 3.95 11.13
CA TYR A 117 9.11 5.35 11.14
C TYR A 117 8.65 5.99 9.83
N SER A 118 8.21 7.25 9.89
CA SER A 118 7.80 8.03 8.71
C SER A 118 8.27 9.47 8.88
N SER A 119 9.34 9.86 8.18
CA SER A 119 10.03 11.13 8.45
C SER A 119 10.88 11.65 7.28
N ASN A 120 11.24 12.94 7.29
CA ASN A 120 12.19 13.57 6.37
C ASN A 120 13.67 13.31 6.76
N LEU A 121 13.93 12.63 7.88
CA LEU A 121 15.25 12.15 8.31
C LEU A 121 16.37 13.22 8.37
N VAL A 122 16.01 14.47 8.65
CA VAL A 122 16.98 15.56 8.87
C VAL A 122 17.86 15.29 10.11
N LYS A 123 17.33 14.53 11.08
CA LYS A 123 18.00 14.12 12.32
C LYS A 123 17.92 12.62 12.55
N LYS A 124 18.63 12.17 13.60
CA LYS A 124 18.53 10.78 14.11
C LYS A 124 17.07 10.46 14.43
N LEU A 125 16.63 9.28 14.02
CA LEU A 125 15.29 8.77 14.31
C LEU A 125 15.01 8.81 15.82
N THR A 126 13.85 9.37 16.17
CA THR A 126 13.35 9.43 17.54
C THR A 126 12.02 8.70 17.66
N PHE A 127 11.56 8.45 18.88
CA PHE A 127 10.23 7.86 19.10
C PHE A 127 9.08 8.77 18.63
N GLU A 128 9.31 10.08 18.47
CA GLU A 128 8.32 11.00 17.88
C GLU A 128 8.07 10.72 16.39
N ASP A 129 9.03 10.08 15.71
CA ASP A 129 8.90 9.67 14.30
C ASP A 129 8.18 8.32 14.15
N ALA A 130 7.91 7.63 15.26
CA ALA A 130 7.30 6.31 15.25
C ALA A 130 5.85 6.38 14.75
N VAL A 131 5.49 5.40 13.93
CA VAL A 131 4.13 5.23 13.42
C VAL A 131 3.60 3.85 13.75
N PHE A 132 2.31 3.79 14.04
CA PHE A 132 1.62 2.54 14.35
C PHE A 132 0.49 2.25 13.36
N SER A 133 0.32 0.98 13.03
CA SER A 133 -0.78 0.50 12.19
C SER A 133 -1.32 -0.81 12.73
N GLY A 134 -2.62 -1.05 12.49
CA GLY A 134 -3.31 -2.24 12.94
C GLY A 134 -4.39 -2.66 11.94
N ASP A 135 -4.46 -3.96 11.67
CA ASP A 135 -5.53 -4.56 10.88
C ASP A 135 -6.16 -5.72 11.64
N LEU A 136 -7.48 -5.83 11.56
CA LEU A 136 -8.22 -7.02 11.97
C LEU A 136 -9.20 -7.39 10.86
N VAL A 137 -9.07 -8.60 10.32
CA VAL A 137 -9.87 -9.08 9.19
C VAL A 137 -10.39 -10.48 9.41
N PHE A 138 -11.60 -10.72 8.91
CA PHE A 138 -12.29 -11.98 8.80
C PHE A 138 -12.40 -12.33 7.32
N ILE A 139 -11.88 -13.50 6.95
CA ILE A 139 -11.74 -13.93 5.57
C ILE A 139 -12.57 -15.19 5.39
N ASN A 140 -13.57 -15.13 4.52
CA ASN A 140 -14.29 -16.28 4.00
C ASN A 140 -13.93 -16.46 2.53
N ASP A 141 -13.16 -17.51 2.22
CA ASP A 141 -12.60 -17.74 0.89
C ASP A 141 -13.09 -19.06 0.31
N LYS A 142 -14.00 -18.96 -0.66
CA LYS A 142 -14.55 -20.09 -1.41
C LYS A 142 -14.04 -20.14 -2.85
N ARG A 143 -12.88 -19.53 -3.13
CA ARG A 143 -12.33 -19.51 -4.51
C ARG A 143 -11.80 -20.85 -4.99
N LYS A 144 -11.42 -21.73 -4.06
CA LYS A 144 -10.93 -23.09 -4.34
C LYS A 144 -11.96 -24.17 -4.05
N ASP A 145 -13.16 -23.79 -3.62
CA ASP A 145 -14.22 -24.72 -3.26
C ASP A 145 -14.94 -25.18 -4.54
N SER A 146 -14.81 -26.47 -4.87
CA SER A 146 -15.40 -27.07 -6.07
C SER A 146 -16.92 -27.24 -5.99
N THR A 147 -17.51 -27.11 -4.79
CA THR A 147 -18.97 -27.19 -4.60
C THR A 147 -19.69 -25.90 -4.97
N VAL A 148 -18.94 -24.79 -5.10
CA VAL A 148 -19.49 -23.46 -5.36
C VAL A 148 -19.42 -23.15 -6.86
N SER A 149 -20.60 -23.03 -7.49
CA SER A 149 -20.73 -22.74 -8.93
C SER A 149 -20.05 -21.44 -9.37
N LYS A 150 -19.96 -20.44 -8.48
CA LYS A 150 -19.34 -19.13 -8.73
C LYS A 150 -18.35 -18.80 -7.61
N PRO A 151 -17.03 -19.03 -7.83
CA PRO A 151 -15.97 -18.72 -6.86
C PRO A 151 -16.08 -17.31 -6.29
N TYR A 152 -16.06 -17.19 -4.96
CA TYR A 152 -16.13 -15.90 -4.26
C TYR A 152 -15.17 -15.84 -3.07
N ARG A 153 -14.89 -14.63 -2.62
CA ARG A 153 -14.20 -14.36 -1.35
C ARG A 153 -14.79 -13.11 -0.72
N LEU A 154 -15.10 -13.19 0.56
CA LEU A 154 -15.53 -12.07 1.38
C LEU A 154 -14.46 -11.79 2.43
N ILE A 155 -14.01 -10.54 2.52
CA ILE A 155 -13.17 -10.05 3.61
C ILE A 155 -13.90 -8.89 4.27
N LEU A 156 -14.04 -8.97 5.59
CA LEU A 156 -14.63 -7.94 6.44
C LEU A 156 -13.63 -7.61 7.54
N GLY A 157 -13.53 -6.34 7.92
CA GLY A 157 -12.59 -5.96 8.95
C GLY A 157 -12.43 -4.46 9.10
N VAL A 158 -11.40 -4.09 9.85
CA VAL A 158 -10.98 -2.72 10.08
C VAL A 158 -9.48 -2.60 9.88
N SER A 159 -9.05 -1.46 9.38
CA SER A 159 -7.65 -1.15 9.08
C SER A 159 -7.36 0.28 9.48
N TYR A 160 -6.43 0.46 10.42
CA TYR A 160 -5.90 1.75 10.81
C TYR A 160 -4.42 1.81 10.48
N SER A 161 -3.96 2.96 9.98
CA SER A 161 -2.56 3.13 9.62
C SER A 161 -2.20 4.60 9.61
N GLU A 162 -1.30 4.98 10.52
CA GLU A 162 -0.89 6.38 10.68
C GLU A 162 -0.21 6.95 9.45
N ASN A 163 0.49 6.13 8.66
CA ASN A 163 1.26 6.55 7.50
C ASN A 163 0.49 6.48 6.16
N ARG A 164 -0.83 6.24 6.17
CA ARG A 164 -1.65 6.04 4.95
C ARG A 164 -2.24 7.31 4.34
N GLY A 165 -2.10 8.46 5.00
CA GLY A 165 -2.75 9.70 4.54
C GLY A 165 -4.18 9.89 5.06
N ILE A 166 -4.76 8.86 5.70
CA ILE A 166 -6.14 8.84 6.17
C ILE A 166 -6.12 8.72 7.69
N PRO A 167 -6.41 9.80 8.43
CA PRO A 167 -6.15 9.87 9.88
C PRO A 167 -7.24 9.19 10.73
N PHE A 168 -7.99 8.23 10.18
CA PHE A 168 -9.04 7.52 10.89
C PHE A 168 -9.11 6.04 10.45
N PRO A 169 -9.57 5.12 11.31
CA PRO A 169 -9.74 3.71 10.96
C PRO A 169 -10.70 3.54 9.78
N LEU A 170 -10.28 2.76 8.79
CA LEU A 170 -11.08 2.45 7.61
C LEU A 170 -11.75 1.07 7.73
N PRO A 171 -12.99 0.93 7.24
CA PRO A 171 -13.54 -0.39 6.99
C PRO A 171 -12.71 -1.10 5.93
N PHE A 172 -12.37 -2.36 6.18
CA PHE A 172 -11.77 -3.26 5.21
C PHE A 172 -12.84 -4.19 4.68
N ILE A 173 -13.38 -3.88 3.51
CA ILE A 173 -14.43 -4.67 2.87
C ILE A 173 -13.94 -5.07 1.48
N SER A 174 -13.97 -6.36 1.19
CA SER A 174 -13.60 -6.89 -0.13
C SER A 174 -14.47 -8.08 -0.46
N TYR A 175 -15.43 -7.87 -1.34
CA TYR A 175 -16.25 -8.93 -1.92
C TYR A 175 -15.80 -9.21 -3.35
N TYR A 176 -15.04 -10.28 -3.51
CA TYR A 176 -14.61 -10.80 -4.80
C TYR A 176 -15.60 -11.83 -5.33
N ARG A 177 -15.94 -11.75 -6.62
CA ARG A 177 -16.70 -12.79 -7.29
C ARG A 177 -16.25 -12.98 -8.74
N LYS A 178 -16.06 -14.23 -9.15
CA LYS A 178 -15.91 -14.60 -10.56
C LYS A 178 -17.27 -15.05 -11.11
N PHE A 179 -18.00 -14.12 -11.73
CA PHE A 179 -19.38 -14.35 -12.19
C PHE A 179 -19.45 -14.87 -13.63
N HIS A 180 -18.34 -14.79 -14.38
CA HIS A 180 -18.19 -15.29 -15.74
C HIS A 180 -16.75 -15.80 -15.95
N PRO A 181 -16.48 -16.76 -16.86
CA PRO A 181 -15.11 -17.24 -17.12
C PRO A 181 -14.10 -16.14 -17.41
N LYS A 182 -14.53 -15.08 -18.13
CA LYS A 182 -13.73 -13.90 -18.51
C LYS A 182 -13.92 -12.67 -17.62
N TRP A 183 -14.86 -12.66 -16.67
CA TRP A 183 -15.13 -11.49 -15.84
C TRP A 183 -15.18 -11.82 -14.35
N SER A 184 -14.57 -10.94 -13.57
CA SER A 184 -14.66 -10.95 -12.12
C SER A 184 -14.69 -9.52 -11.59
N TYR A 185 -15.26 -9.29 -10.42
CA TYR A 185 -15.15 -8.02 -9.72
C TYR A 185 -14.65 -8.22 -8.31
N ASN A 186 -14.17 -7.14 -7.72
CA ASN A 186 -13.96 -6.98 -6.28
C ASN A 186 -14.58 -5.65 -5.86
N LEU A 187 -15.56 -5.67 -4.98
CA LEU A 187 -16.23 -4.47 -4.50
C LEU A 187 -15.91 -4.22 -3.02
N GLY A 188 -15.66 -2.97 -2.66
CA GLY A 188 -15.44 -2.51 -1.30
C GLY A 188 -14.30 -1.50 -1.15
N VAL A 189 -13.86 -1.32 0.10
CA VAL A 189 -12.91 -0.29 0.55
C VAL A 189 -11.68 -0.99 1.18
N PRO A 190 -10.44 -0.53 0.91
CA PRO A 190 -10.05 0.70 0.20
C PRO A 190 -9.98 0.57 -1.33
N LYS A 191 -10.33 -0.59 -1.88
CA LYS A 191 -10.13 -0.87 -3.31
C LYS A 191 -11.27 -1.66 -3.93
N SER A 192 -11.77 -1.13 -5.04
CA SER A 192 -12.71 -1.78 -5.93
C SER A 192 -12.12 -2.00 -7.32
N ASN A 193 -12.56 -3.05 -8.02
CA ASN A 193 -12.24 -3.24 -9.43
C ASN A 193 -13.24 -4.13 -10.16
N LEU A 194 -13.38 -3.87 -11.46
CA LEU A 194 -13.94 -4.78 -12.44
C LEU A 194 -12.80 -5.30 -13.31
N GLN A 195 -12.65 -6.63 -13.39
CA GLN A 195 -11.54 -7.29 -14.05
C GLN A 195 -12.03 -8.12 -15.24
N TYR A 196 -11.43 -7.85 -16.40
CA TYR A 196 -11.53 -8.67 -17.60
C TYR A 196 -10.27 -9.52 -17.78
N HIS A 197 -10.45 -10.82 -18.02
CA HIS A 197 -9.37 -11.77 -18.26
C HIS A 197 -9.18 -11.93 -19.77
N LEU A 198 -8.18 -11.25 -20.33
CA LEU A 198 -7.83 -11.34 -21.75
C LEU A 198 -7.29 -12.74 -22.08
N SER A 199 -6.48 -13.29 -21.19
CA SER A 199 -5.92 -14.64 -21.25
C SER A 199 -5.60 -15.14 -19.84
N GLU A 200 -4.98 -16.31 -19.72
CA GLU A 200 -4.49 -16.80 -18.43
C GLU A 200 -3.39 -15.92 -17.82
N LYS A 201 -2.62 -15.23 -18.68
CA LYS A 201 -1.49 -14.38 -18.32
C LYS A 201 -1.85 -12.90 -18.25
N SER A 202 -2.77 -12.41 -19.07
CA SER A 202 -3.08 -10.99 -19.24
C SER A 202 -4.45 -10.63 -18.70
N ARG A 203 -4.52 -9.53 -17.93
CA ARG A 203 -5.75 -9.02 -17.33
C ARG A 203 -5.80 -7.50 -17.43
N VAL A 204 -6.98 -6.97 -17.69
CA VAL A 204 -7.26 -5.53 -17.63
C VAL A 204 -8.31 -5.31 -16.54
N LYS A 205 -8.16 -4.23 -15.77
CA LYS A 205 -9.09 -3.85 -14.72
C LYS A 205 -9.46 -2.39 -14.82
N LEU A 206 -10.74 -2.09 -14.66
CA LEU A 206 -11.18 -0.80 -14.17
C LEU A 206 -11.00 -0.82 -12.65
N VAL A 207 -10.29 0.15 -12.08
CA VAL A 207 -9.95 0.21 -10.66
C VAL A 207 -10.42 1.52 -10.04
N ALA A 208 -10.83 1.46 -8.78
CA ALA A 208 -10.99 2.60 -7.90
C ALA A 208 -10.27 2.29 -6.58
N GLU A 209 -9.40 3.17 -6.11
CA GLU A 209 -8.50 2.88 -4.98
C GLU A 209 -8.23 4.15 -4.17
N LEU A 210 -8.16 4.00 -2.84
CA LEU A 210 -7.62 5.02 -1.94
C LEU A 210 -6.10 4.86 -1.85
N ASP A 211 -5.37 5.96 -2.03
CA ASP A 211 -3.92 6.04 -1.90
C ASP A 211 -3.53 7.30 -1.12
N GLY A 212 -2.28 7.38 -0.69
CA GLY A 212 -1.81 8.49 0.13
C GLY A 212 -0.60 8.13 0.98
N PHE A 213 -0.18 9.13 1.75
CA PHE A 213 0.81 8.94 2.80
C PHE A 213 0.64 9.97 3.93
N THR A 214 1.23 9.67 5.07
CA THR A 214 1.45 10.64 6.15
C THR A 214 2.86 10.46 6.67
N ALA A 215 3.56 11.58 6.83
CA ALA A 215 4.92 11.62 7.34
C ALA A 215 5.11 12.73 8.36
N ASN A 216 5.95 12.47 9.34
CA ASN A 216 6.36 13.44 10.34
C ASN A 216 7.43 14.36 9.74
N ILE A 217 7.42 15.62 10.13
CA ILE A 217 8.41 16.62 9.74
C ILE A 217 9.29 16.85 10.96
N GLN A 218 10.53 16.39 10.93
CA GLN A 218 11.50 16.67 11.98
C GLN A 218 11.82 18.16 12.02
N ASP A 219 12.09 18.67 13.22
CA ASP A 219 12.30 20.09 13.55
C ASP A 219 11.12 21.04 13.31
N GLY A 220 10.04 20.52 12.71
CA GLY A 220 8.90 21.32 12.32
C GLY A 220 9.23 22.20 11.12
N LEU A 221 8.17 22.59 10.41
CA LEU A 221 8.23 23.46 9.26
C LEU A 221 7.50 24.75 9.60
N LEU A 222 8.22 25.87 9.58
CA LEU A 222 7.63 27.19 9.77
C LEU A 222 6.84 27.57 8.51
N VAL A 223 5.56 27.84 8.68
CA VAL A 223 4.63 28.23 7.61
C VAL A 223 4.17 29.66 7.88
N ASN A 224 4.28 30.52 6.87
CA ASN A 224 3.91 31.95 6.94
C ASN A 224 4.56 32.72 8.11
N ASN A 225 5.70 32.26 8.63
CA ASN A 225 6.39 32.81 9.80
C ASN A 225 5.60 32.82 11.12
N GLU A 226 4.50 32.07 11.22
CA GLU A 226 3.63 32.06 12.41
C GLU A 226 3.41 30.65 12.95
N ASP A 227 3.04 29.71 12.08
CA ASP A 227 2.64 28.36 12.47
C ASP A 227 3.74 27.34 12.22
N ILE A 228 3.81 26.32 13.07
CA ILE A 228 4.77 25.20 12.92
C ILE A 228 4.01 23.94 12.54
N ALA A 229 4.21 23.47 11.32
CA ALA A 229 3.74 22.19 10.86
C ALA A 229 4.70 21.07 11.29
N SER A 230 4.17 19.97 11.81
CA SER A 230 4.92 18.79 12.23
C SER A 230 4.57 17.54 11.42
N LYS A 231 3.57 17.59 10.54
CA LYS A 231 3.16 16.45 9.71
C LYS A 231 2.76 16.89 8.31
N ALA A 232 3.18 16.12 7.31
CA ALA A 232 2.71 16.20 5.93
C ALA A 232 1.72 15.06 5.67
N ILE A 233 0.52 15.38 5.20
CA ILE A 233 -0.56 14.42 4.92
C ILE A 233 -1.04 14.59 3.49
N MET A 234 -1.08 13.48 2.76
CA MET A 234 -1.67 13.44 1.43
C MET A 234 -2.63 12.28 1.29
N SER A 235 -3.85 12.58 0.87
CA SER A 235 -4.94 11.63 0.59
C SER A 235 -5.37 11.74 -0.85
N ILE A 236 -5.57 10.61 -1.53
CA ILE A 236 -5.92 10.55 -2.96
C ILE A 236 -6.94 9.44 -3.19
N ILE A 237 -7.98 9.75 -3.96
CA ILE A 237 -8.90 8.79 -4.54
C ILE A 237 -8.61 8.72 -6.04
N ILE A 238 -8.24 7.54 -6.54
CA ILE A 238 -7.95 7.33 -7.96
C ILE A 238 -8.98 6.42 -8.60
N ALA A 239 -9.26 6.66 -9.88
CA ALA A 239 -10.03 5.74 -10.72
C ALA A 239 -9.42 5.64 -12.13
N GLY A 240 -9.28 4.42 -12.65
CA GLY A 240 -8.70 4.22 -13.97
C GLY A 240 -8.44 2.78 -14.34
N PHE A 241 -7.41 2.54 -15.15
CA PHE A 241 -7.13 1.23 -15.72
C PHE A 241 -5.85 0.62 -15.16
N ARG A 242 -5.91 -0.66 -14.82
CA ARG A 242 -4.74 -1.47 -14.48
C ARG A 242 -4.58 -2.63 -15.45
N TYR A 243 -3.41 -2.73 -16.05
CA TYR A 243 -2.98 -3.92 -16.76
C TYR A 243 -2.12 -4.79 -15.84
N GLU A 244 -2.35 -6.10 -15.84
CA GLU A 244 -1.53 -7.08 -15.11
C GLU A 244 -1.09 -8.19 -16.09
N TYR A 245 0.20 -8.51 -16.08
CA TYR A 245 0.81 -9.55 -16.91
C TYR A 245 1.60 -10.53 -16.04
N LYS A 246 1.22 -11.81 -16.07
CA LYS A 246 1.96 -12.88 -15.40
C LYS A 246 3.13 -13.32 -16.26
N ILE A 247 4.35 -13.05 -15.79
CA ILE A 247 5.58 -13.57 -16.40
C ILE A 247 5.68 -15.06 -16.10
N THR A 248 5.50 -15.43 -14.83
CA THR A 248 5.52 -16.82 -14.36
C THR A 248 4.27 -17.09 -13.51
N LYS A 249 4.16 -18.30 -12.96
CA LYS A 249 3.09 -18.65 -12.01
C LYS A 249 3.06 -17.72 -10.79
N HIS A 250 4.23 -17.22 -10.37
CA HIS A 250 4.40 -16.45 -9.14
C HIS A 250 4.81 -15.00 -9.36
N LEU A 251 5.35 -14.66 -10.53
CA LEU A 251 5.85 -13.32 -10.86
C LEU A 251 4.89 -12.58 -11.80
N GLU A 252 4.48 -11.38 -11.41
CA GLU A 252 3.50 -10.57 -12.13
C GLU A 252 3.98 -9.11 -12.25
N LEU A 253 3.92 -8.57 -13.46
CA LEU A 253 4.08 -7.14 -13.74
C LEU A 253 2.71 -6.47 -13.76
N TYR A 254 2.67 -5.20 -13.38
CA TYR A 254 1.46 -4.41 -13.54
C TYR A 254 1.77 -2.95 -13.81
N ALA A 255 0.86 -2.29 -14.53
CA ALA A 255 0.85 -0.86 -14.75
C ALA A 255 -0.56 -0.32 -14.52
N ASN A 256 -0.66 0.83 -13.86
CA ASN A 256 -1.88 1.52 -13.49
C ASN A 256 -1.83 2.93 -14.07
N LEU A 257 -2.81 3.28 -14.88
CA LEU A 257 -3.03 4.60 -15.44
C LEU A 257 -4.38 5.07 -14.94
N ALA A 258 -4.40 6.09 -14.08
CA ALA A 258 -5.61 6.53 -13.43
C ALA A 258 -5.75 8.03 -13.41
N ASN A 259 -7.01 8.47 -13.32
CA ASN A 259 -7.33 9.83 -12.98
C ASN A 259 -7.45 9.98 -11.46
N ILE A 260 -7.04 11.13 -10.92
CA ILE A 260 -7.36 11.52 -9.55
C ILE A 260 -8.78 12.07 -9.55
N ILE A 261 -9.65 11.46 -8.75
CA ILE A 261 -11.04 11.88 -8.58
C ILE A 261 -11.15 12.90 -7.45
N SER A 262 -10.37 12.71 -6.40
CA SER A 262 -10.28 13.63 -5.27
C SER A 262 -8.89 13.54 -4.68
N SER A 263 -8.35 14.66 -4.24
CA SER A 263 -7.11 14.67 -3.47
C SER A 263 -7.06 15.81 -2.49
N SER A 264 -6.24 15.63 -1.47
CA SER A 264 -5.96 16.64 -0.45
C SER A 264 -4.51 16.53 -0.02
N ALA A 265 -3.82 17.66 0.07
CA ALA A 265 -2.47 17.78 0.60
C ALA A 265 -2.48 18.83 1.72
N LYS A 266 -2.10 18.43 2.92
CA LYS A 266 -2.19 19.26 4.14
C LYS A 266 -0.92 19.19 4.94
N LEU A 267 -0.54 20.33 5.50
CA LEU A 267 0.42 20.42 6.59
C LEU A 267 -0.34 20.58 7.90
N LYS A 268 0.07 19.86 8.94
CA LYS A 268 -0.60 19.85 10.24
C LYS A 268 0.35 20.10 11.39
N ASP A 269 -0.14 20.73 12.45
CA ASP A 269 0.58 20.92 13.71
C ASP A 269 0.57 19.65 14.59
N LYS A 270 1.23 19.71 15.76
CA LYS A 270 1.26 18.60 16.72
C LYS A 270 -0.14 18.27 17.28
N LYS A 271 -1.04 19.24 17.32
CA LYS A 271 -2.44 19.09 17.77
C LYS A 271 -3.38 18.59 16.66
N HIS A 272 -2.84 18.25 15.48
CA HIS A 272 -3.56 17.76 14.30
C HIS A 272 -4.50 18.79 13.65
N ASN A 273 -4.33 20.07 13.97
CA ASN A 273 -4.94 21.18 13.27
C ASN A 273 -4.29 21.37 11.91
N THR A 274 -5.05 21.83 10.93
CA THR A 274 -4.51 22.11 9.59
C THR A 274 -3.86 23.47 9.61
N VAL A 275 -2.55 23.52 9.35
CA VAL A 275 -1.76 24.75 9.21
C VAL A 275 -1.95 25.35 7.82
N THR A 276 -1.80 24.52 6.79
CA THR A 276 -2.07 24.93 5.42
C THR A 276 -2.56 23.78 4.56
N THR A 277 -3.28 24.10 3.50
CA THR A 277 -3.73 23.18 2.46
C THR A 277 -3.18 23.65 1.13
N VAL A 278 -2.63 22.72 0.37
CA VAL A 278 -1.99 22.98 -0.93
C VAL A 278 -2.97 22.57 -2.03
N ASN A 279 -3.14 23.40 -3.07
CA ASN A 279 -4.14 23.14 -4.10
C ASN A 279 -3.76 21.93 -4.95
N LYS A 280 -4.73 21.06 -5.23
CA LYS A 280 -4.58 19.92 -6.13
C LYS A 280 -5.67 19.85 -7.19
N ASN A 281 -5.26 20.17 -8.42
CA ASN A 281 -6.03 20.03 -9.65
C ASN A 281 -5.41 19.02 -10.63
N ASN A 282 -4.54 18.11 -10.16
CA ASN A 282 -3.91 17.13 -11.04
C ASN A 282 -4.87 16.04 -11.41
N PHE A 283 -4.84 15.71 -12.70
CA PHE A 283 -5.69 14.67 -13.25
C PHE A 283 -4.97 13.33 -13.29
N TYR A 284 -3.66 13.27 -13.51
CA TYR A 284 -2.99 12.01 -13.86
C TYR A 284 -2.28 11.34 -12.68
N TYR A 285 -2.40 10.02 -12.60
CA TYR A 285 -1.69 9.13 -11.67
C TYR A 285 -1.14 7.93 -12.44
N PHE A 286 0.15 7.64 -12.25
CA PHE A 286 0.79 6.45 -12.80
C PHE A 286 1.40 5.59 -11.70
N LYS A 287 1.20 4.27 -11.78
CA LYS A 287 1.89 3.32 -10.90
C LYS A 287 2.26 2.06 -11.65
N THR A 288 3.51 1.63 -11.55
CA THR A 288 3.98 0.39 -12.15
C THR A 288 4.79 -0.42 -11.14
N GLY A 289 4.90 -1.73 -11.34
CA GLY A 289 5.71 -2.55 -10.46
C GLY A 289 5.71 -4.02 -10.81
N ILE A 290 6.55 -4.74 -10.06
CA ILE A 290 6.67 -6.19 -10.11
C ILE A 290 6.33 -6.77 -8.74
N ARG A 291 5.61 -7.88 -8.72
CA ARG A 291 5.22 -8.56 -7.48
C ARG A 291 5.32 -10.07 -7.58
N PHE A 292 5.71 -10.67 -6.46
CA PHE A 292 5.77 -12.10 -6.25
C PHE A 292 4.62 -12.55 -5.36
N LYS A 293 3.89 -13.59 -5.77
CA LYS A 293 2.71 -14.14 -5.09
C LYS A 293 2.80 -15.65 -4.99
N ILE A 294 2.31 -16.21 -3.87
CA ILE A 294 2.23 -17.67 -3.64
C ILE A 294 0.75 -18.08 -3.48
#